data_AF-A0A397B5X5-F1
#
_entry.id   AF-A0A397B5X5-F1
#
_cell.length_a   1.000
_cell.length_b   1.000
_cell.length_c   1.000
_cell.angle_alpha   90.00
_cell.angle_beta   90.00
_cell.angle_gamma   90.00
#
_symmetry.space_group_name_H-M   'P 1'
#
loop_
_entity.id
_entity.type
_entity.pdbx_description
1 polymer ?
#
loop_
_entity_poly.entity_id
_entity_poly.type
_entity_poly.pdbx_seq_one_letter_code
_entity_poly.pdbx_strand_id
1 'polypeptide(L)'
;TPLLGDLPTEHATGLLVTIRGGEDMTLYEVDTIMGVIRDKVAESANVIFGTCYDPSIEGSIHVSVIVSGIKMDQFTPPAGKVRKTAADSDVPTTTTDEPAKESTGLFGFFKL
;
A
#
# COMPACT_ATOMS: atom_id res chain seq x y z
N THR A 1 10.83 13.75 -3.79
CA THR A 1 10.77 12.32 -3.42
C THR A 1 9.47 11.75 -3.92
N PRO A 2 9.43 10.51 -4.45
CA PRO A 2 8.16 9.85 -4.75
C PRO A 2 7.32 9.69 -3.46
N LEU A 3 5.98 9.74 -3.60
CA LEU A 3 5.06 9.44 -2.49
C LEU A 3 4.95 7.93 -2.23
N LEU A 4 5.29 7.12 -3.23
CA LEU A 4 5.80 5.76 -3.01
C LEU A 4 7.15 5.88 -2.29
N GLY A 5 7.24 5.39 -1.05
CA GLY A 5 8.52 5.20 -0.36
C GLY A 5 9.27 3.99 -0.92
N ASP A 6 9.89 3.19 -0.05
CA ASP A 6 10.61 1.97 -0.41
C ASP A 6 9.69 0.78 -0.80
N LEU A 7 8.55 1.06 -1.46
CA LEU A 7 7.64 0.04 -1.97
C LEU A 7 8.19 -0.55 -3.28
N PRO A 8 8.29 -1.88 -3.43
CA PRO A 8 8.87 -2.50 -4.62
C PRO A 8 7.98 -2.32 -5.86
N THR A 9 8.29 -1.31 -6.69
CA THR A 9 7.65 -1.09 -8.00
C THR A 9 7.91 -2.24 -8.98
N GLU A 10 9.00 -2.97 -8.78
CA GLU A 10 9.35 -4.24 -9.42
C GLU A 10 8.32 -5.36 -9.22
N HIS A 11 7.37 -5.22 -8.29
CA HIS A 11 6.28 -6.19 -8.06
C HIS A 11 4.90 -5.65 -8.43
N ALA A 12 4.82 -4.49 -9.06
CA ALA A 12 3.57 -3.95 -9.59
C ALA A 12 3.08 -4.78 -10.79
N THR A 13 1.80 -5.17 -10.79
CA THR A 13 1.20 -5.86 -11.95
C THR A 13 0.58 -4.88 -12.94
N GLY A 14 0.33 -3.64 -12.54
CA GLY A 14 -0.26 -2.62 -13.41
C GLY A 14 0.09 -1.20 -12.98
N LEU A 15 0.42 -0.37 -13.98
CA LEU A 15 0.67 1.07 -13.85
C LEU A 15 -0.35 1.86 -14.67
N LEU A 16 -0.81 2.98 -14.10
CA LEU A 16 -1.45 4.06 -14.85
C LEU A 16 -0.56 5.31 -14.76
N VAL A 17 -0.10 5.80 -15.90
CA VAL A 17 0.76 6.98 -16.03
C VAL A 17 -0.02 8.10 -16.72
N THR A 18 -0.04 9.28 -16.11
CA THR A 18 -0.55 10.51 -16.73
C THR A 18 0.59 11.51 -16.84
N ILE A 19 0.93 11.88 -18.07
CA ILE A 19 1.92 12.91 -18.37
C ILE A 19 1.16 14.18 -18.75
N ARG A 20 1.47 15.29 -18.09
CA ARG A 20 0.87 16.59 -18.37
C ARG A 20 1.95 17.60 -18.72
N GLY A 21 1.75 18.42 -19.75
CA GLY A 21 2.71 19.45 -20.16
C GLY A 21 2.06 20.58 -20.96
N GLY A 22 2.84 21.66 -21.15
CA GLY A 22 2.46 22.83 -21.94
C GLY A 22 2.55 22.61 -23.45
N GLU A 23 2.54 23.72 -24.19
CA GLU A 23 2.61 23.73 -25.67
C GLU A 23 4.00 23.32 -26.20
N ASP A 24 5.00 23.42 -25.33
CA ASP A 24 6.37 22.99 -25.53
C ASP A 24 6.60 21.47 -25.38
N MET A 25 5.65 20.72 -24.81
CA MET A 25 5.82 19.28 -24.56
C MET A 25 5.87 18.47 -25.87
N THR A 26 7.01 17.81 -26.10
CA THR A 26 7.25 17.00 -27.30
C THR A 26 6.99 15.51 -27.10
N LEU A 27 6.74 14.78 -28.20
CA LEU A 27 6.65 13.32 -28.17
C LEU A 27 7.97 12.65 -27.73
N TYR A 28 9.11 13.31 -27.93
CA TYR A 28 10.42 12.80 -27.52
C TYR A 28 10.57 12.76 -25.99
N GLU A 29 10.08 13.78 -25.29
CA GLU A 29 10.09 13.82 -23.83
C GLU A 29 9.12 12.79 -23.25
N VAL A 30 7.93 12.65 -23.86
CA VAL A 30 6.96 11.61 -23.49
C VAL A 30 7.57 10.21 -23.64
N ASP A 31 8.25 9.92 -24.74
CA ASP A 31 8.93 8.65 -24.97
C ASP A 31 10.07 8.42 -23.96
N THR A 32 10.90 9.44 -23.73
CA THR A 32 12.00 9.39 -22.74
C THR A 32 11.49 9.10 -21.32
N ILE A 33 10.41 9.77 -20.89
CA ILE A 33 9.75 9.53 -19.59
C ILE A 33 9.22 8.11 -19.52
N MET A 34 8.56 7.63 -20.57
CA MET A 34 8.01 6.28 -20.62
C MET A 34 9.08 5.18 -20.66
N GLY A 35 10.24 5.43 -21.27
CA GLY A 35 11.41 4.55 -21.19
C GLY A 35 11.89 4.39 -19.74
N VAL A 36 12.17 5.52 -19.06
CA VAL A 36 12.62 5.51 -17.65
C VAL A 36 11.61 4.85 -16.70
N ILE A 37 10.30 4.94 -16.99
CA ILE A 37 9.27 4.23 -16.22
C ILE A 37 9.31 2.71 -16.50
N ARG A 38 9.43 2.30 -17.77
CA ARG A 38 9.50 0.88 -18.15
C ARG A 38 10.73 0.18 -17.58
N ASP A 39 11.88 0.84 -17.56
CA ASP A 39 13.12 0.30 -16.99
C ASP A 39 13.05 0.04 -15.46
N LYS A 40 12.05 0.60 -14.77
CA LYS A 40 11.88 0.54 -13.30
C LYS A 40 10.73 -0.35 -12.82
N VAL A 41 10.04 -1.01 -13.74
CA VAL A 41 8.93 -1.92 -13.44
C VAL A 41 9.18 -3.29 -14.06
N ALA A 42 8.43 -4.31 -13.64
CA ALA A 42 8.52 -5.62 -14.27
C ALA A 42 8.10 -5.54 -15.76
N GLU A 43 8.82 -6.25 -16.63
CA GLU A 43 8.50 -6.37 -18.06
C GLU A 43 7.08 -6.94 -18.31
N SER A 44 6.56 -7.72 -17.36
CA SER A 44 5.20 -8.29 -17.37
C SER A 44 4.12 -7.36 -16.81
N ALA A 45 4.46 -6.15 -16.34
CA ALA A 45 3.50 -5.20 -15.81
C ALA A 45 2.67 -4.55 -16.93
N ASN A 46 1.35 -4.47 -16.75
CA ASN A 46 0.49 -3.76 -17.70
C ASN A 46 0.61 -2.24 -17.51
N VAL A 47 1.23 -1.53 -18.46
CA VAL A 47 1.43 -0.08 -18.39
C VAL A 47 0.45 0.65 -19.31
N ILE A 48 -0.56 1.28 -18.71
CA ILE A 48 -1.46 2.21 -19.40
C ILE A 48 -0.89 3.61 -19.22
N PHE A 49 -0.74 4.38 -20.30
CA PHE A 49 -0.28 5.76 -20.24
C PHE A 49 -1.13 6.68 -21.12
N GLY A 50 -1.19 7.95 -20.75
CA GLY A 50 -1.85 8.99 -21.52
C GLY A 50 -1.23 10.36 -21.29
N THR A 51 -1.37 11.23 -22.29
CA THR A 51 -0.92 12.62 -22.25
C THR A 51 -2.12 13.56 -22.08
N CYS A 52 -1.91 14.67 -21.37
CA CYS A 52 -2.89 15.73 -21.21
C CYS A 52 -2.21 17.09 -21.43
N TYR A 53 -2.81 17.93 -22.26
CA TYR A 53 -2.33 19.28 -22.52
C TYR A 53 -2.83 20.24 -21.42
N ASP A 54 -1.93 21.05 -20.87
CA ASP A 54 -2.25 22.03 -19.83
C ASP A 54 -1.38 23.28 -20.02
N PRO A 55 -1.92 24.38 -20.58
CA PRO A 55 -1.16 25.59 -20.86
C PRO A 55 -0.74 26.34 -19.59
N SER A 56 -1.21 25.94 -18.39
CA SER A 56 -0.82 26.59 -17.14
C SER A 56 0.56 26.16 -16.61
N ILE A 57 1.18 25.15 -17.24
CA ILE A 57 2.45 24.55 -16.82
C ILE A 57 3.54 24.60 -17.92
N GLU A 58 3.46 25.58 -18.83
CA GLU A 58 4.47 25.85 -19.88
C GLU A 58 5.92 25.84 -19.32
N GLY A 59 6.85 25.20 -20.04
CA GLY A 59 8.23 25.01 -19.57
C GLY A 59 8.39 23.87 -18.56
N SER A 60 7.35 23.08 -18.28
CA SER A 60 7.41 21.99 -17.31
C SER A 60 6.51 20.80 -17.66
N ILE A 61 6.91 19.61 -17.19
CA ILE A 61 6.17 18.37 -17.37
C ILE A 61 5.85 17.76 -16.00
N HIS A 62 4.57 17.53 -15.74
CA HIS A 62 4.04 16.91 -14.54
C HIS A 62 3.69 15.45 -14.82
N VAL A 63 4.39 14.52 -14.18
CA VAL A 63 4.15 13.07 -14.32
C VAL A 63 3.50 12.53 -13.05
N SER A 64 2.31 11.96 -13.21
CA SER A 64 1.59 11.21 -12.17
C SER A 64 1.65 9.72 -12.48
N VAL A 65 2.07 8.92 -11.49
CA VAL A 65 2.12 7.45 -11.61
C VAL A 65 1.28 6.83 -10.50
N ILE A 66 0.31 6.00 -10.89
CA ILE A 66 -0.50 5.18 -10.00
C ILE A 66 -0.07 3.74 -10.19
N VAL A 67 0.25 3.05 -9.09
CA VAL A 67 0.81 1.70 -9.08
C VAL A 67 -0.18 0.75 -8.41
N SER A 68 -0.39 -0.42 -9.01
CA SER A 68 -1.34 -1.43 -8.55
C SER A 68 -0.75 -2.84 -8.58
N GLY A 69 -1.33 -3.74 -7.77
CA GLY A 69 -0.90 -5.15 -7.68
C GLY A 69 0.33 -5.41 -6.83
N ILE A 70 0.83 -4.41 -6.08
CA ILE A 70 1.93 -4.58 -5.12
C ILE A 70 1.50 -5.58 -4.04
N LYS A 71 2.18 -6.73 -3.95
CA LYS A 71 1.96 -7.71 -2.88
C LYS A 71 2.66 -7.25 -1.60
N MET A 72 1.90 -6.94 -0.55
CA MET A 72 2.43 -6.45 0.73
C MET A 72 3.00 -7.54 1.66
N ASP A 73 3.34 -8.72 1.14
CA ASP A 73 3.72 -9.91 1.92
C ASP A 73 5.05 -9.77 2.69
N GLN A 74 5.77 -8.65 2.47
CA GLN A 74 7.02 -8.30 3.17
C GLN A 74 6.87 -7.11 4.13
N PHE A 75 5.71 -6.44 4.18
CA PHE A 75 5.48 -5.35 5.14
C PHE A 75 5.01 -5.92 6.48
N THR A 76 5.93 -6.53 7.23
CA THR A 76 5.74 -6.76 8.66
C THR A 76 6.05 -5.45 9.40
N PRO A 77 5.05 -4.67 9.88
CA PRO A 77 5.34 -3.52 10.72
C PRO A 77 6.11 -4.01 11.96
N PRO A 78 7.15 -3.29 12.41
CA PRO A 78 8.02 -3.77 13.48
C PRO A 78 7.21 -4.02 14.75
N ALA A 79 7.09 -5.29 15.13
CA ALA A 79 6.33 -5.70 16.29
C ALA A 79 6.89 -5.00 17.54
N GLY A 80 6.10 -4.07 18.10
CA GLY A 80 6.47 -3.34 19.30
C GLY A 80 6.78 -4.32 20.42
N LYS A 81 8.01 -4.29 20.93
CA LYS A 81 8.43 -5.16 22.04
C LYS A 81 7.60 -4.82 23.28
N VAL A 82 6.54 -5.59 23.53
CA VAL A 82 5.77 -5.52 24.78
C VAL A 82 6.73 -5.84 25.91
N ARG A 83 7.10 -4.80 26.65
CA ARG A 83 8.08 -4.86 27.72
C ARG A 83 7.45 -5.60 28.91
N LYS A 84 7.76 -6.89 29.06
CA LYS A 84 7.31 -7.69 30.19
C LYS A 84 8.04 -7.24 31.47
N THR A 85 7.43 -6.33 32.22
CA THR A 85 7.85 -5.99 33.59
C THR A 85 7.43 -7.11 34.55
N ALA A 86 8.34 -7.54 35.41
CA ALA A 86 8.11 -8.52 36.46
C ALA A 86 8.59 -7.95 37.81
N ALA A 87 7.98 -8.41 38.91
CA ALA A 87 8.07 -7.86 40.28
C ALA A 87 7.42 -6.46 40.43
N ASP A 88 6.70 -6.08 41.49
CA ASP A 88 6.29 -6.72 42.77
C ASP A 88 5.11 -5.90 43.38
N SER A 89 4.34 -6.25 44.44
CA SER A 89 4.33 -7.30 45.49
C SER A 89 2.86 -7.69 45.88
N ASP A 90 2.68 -8.44 46.99
CA ASP A 90 1.41 -8.83 47.67
C ASP A 90 0.48 -7.71 48.19
N VAL A 91 -0.83 -8.03 48.32
CA VAL A 91 -1.59 -8.19 49.61
C VAL A 91 -3.09 -8.49 49.32
N PRO A 92 -3.81 -9.32 50.13
CA PRO A 92 -4.97 -10.07 49.64
C PRO A 92 -6.36 -9.60 50.16
N THR A 93 -7.42 -9.96 49.42
CA THR A 93 -8.81 -9.96 49.93
C THR A 93 -9.59 -11.19 49.44
N THR A 94 -10.06 -12.00 50.39
CA THR A 94 -11.01 -13.11 50.20
C THR A 94 -12.44 -12.59 50.02
N THR A 95 -13.27 -13.28 49.22
CA THR A 95 -14.69 -13.67 49.52
C THR A 95 -15.42 -14.05 48.21
N THR A 96 -15.90 -15.30 48.13
CA THR A 96 -17.18 -15.82 47.58
C THR A 96 -17.76 -15.15 46.31
N ASP A 97 -18.11 -15.86 45.22
CA ASP A 97 -18.94 -17.07 45.19
C ASP A 97 -18.68 -18.01 43.97
N GLU A 98 -19.16 -19.24 44.06
CA GLU A 98 -19.31 -20.23 42.98
C GLU A 98 -20.82 -20.33 42.60
N PRO A 99 -21.29 -21.23 41.71
CA PRO A 99 -20.69 -21.87 40.53
C PRO A 99 -21.57 -21.66 39.26
N ALA A 100 -21.20 -22.25 38.11
CA ALA A 100 -22.14 -22.94 37.19
C ALA A 100 -21.44 -23.46 35.92
N LYS A 101 -21.92 -24.61 35.41
CA LYS A 101 -21.40 -25.31 34.22
C LYS A 101 -22.57 -25.78 33.35
N GLU A 102 -22.76 -25.16 32.20
CA GLU A 102 -23.54 -25.65 31.04
C GLU A 102 -22.88 -25.04 29.79
N SER A 103 -22.41 -25.75 28.75
CA SER A 103 -22.95 -26.90 28.01
C SER A 103 -24.19 -26.59 27.17
N THR A 104 -24.10 -26.92 25.88
CA THR A 104 -25.18 -27.12 24.90
C THR A 104 -26.03 -25.91 24.45
N GLY A 105 -26.09 -25.71 23.13
CA GLY A 105 -26.85 -24.64 22.45
C GLY A 105 -26.15 -24.23 21.14
N LEU A 106 -26.20 -25.02 20.07
CA LEU A 106 -27.33 -25.11 19.12
C LEU A 106 -27.71 -23.76 18.47
N PHE A 107 -26.76 -23.13 17.80
CA PHE A 107 -27.02 -22.28 16.62
C PHE A 107 -25.86 -22.52 15.63
N GLY A 108 -26.05 -23.05 14.43
CA GLY A 108 -27.29 -23.21 13.67
C GLY A 108 -27.21 -22.34 12.43
N PHE A 109 -26.76 -22.95 11.32
CA PHE A 109 -27.03 -22.55 9.94
C PHE A 109 -27.18 -21.05 9.63
N PHE A 110 -26.17 -20.45 9.00
CA PHE A 110 -26.45 -19.69 7.79
C PHE A 110 -25.34 -19.85 6.75
N LYS A 111 -25.68 -20.59 5.69
CA LYS A 111 -24.93 -20.71 4.44
C LYS A 111 -25.90 -20.31 3.34
N LEU A 112 -25.60 -19.24 2.61
CA LEU A 112 -25.38 -19.28 1.16
C LEU A 112 -24.70 -18.00 0.68
#